data_AF-A0AAX0RQF1-F1
#
_entry.id   AF-A0AAX0RQF1-F1
#
_cell.length_a   1.000
_cell.length_b   1.000
_cell.length_c   1.000
_cell.angle_alpha   90.00
_cell.angle_beta   90.00
_cell.angle_gamma   90.00
#
_symmetry.space_group_name_H-M   'P 1'
#
loop_
_entity.id
_entity.type
_entity.pdbx_description
1 polymer ?
#
loop_
_entity_poly.entity_id
_entity_poly.type
_entity_poly.pdbx_seq_one_letter_code
_entity_poly.pdbx_strand_id
1 'polypeptide(L)'
;MEKKINLIITPQEYNQANHNELWNDISEKSDGITIILNIGADFFISLTRGKYYRIKEAINGPKLLKNNLILLRPFYILRPEISNNFVNKLNAKLLKQSLKKIVKNIEEYQINVLYYDGIWSTFLDELKLNTNYYYYIMDEVRNDAHNNKTNLKRTRYDKIACENSEYIYLMSTKLIDNRREYLHKLKVIGNGASLKEYDLNVKTLNNSVGIIGNIRNWIDCDLLTRLIEIRQDIHFGFVGNIESDMQEYMNVTLKKYKNVKYYGKVSKSEVHNWYKKFDVILVPYKQNEFMKATRPIKIVESIFASTPVVSIPITGYGECSFIRFAKTVKEFSSEIDYLINNKINIESREYQDFIKLNSWSYKAEEILNEFK
;
A
#
# COMPACT_ATOMS: atom_id res chain seq x y z
N MET A 1 31.92 12.68 1.16
CA MET A 1 30.56 12.11 1.28
C MET A 1 30.65 10.64 0.94
N GLU A 2 30.13 9.78 1.81
CA GLU A 2 30.08 8.34 1.56
C GLU A 2 29.16 8.06 0.37
N LYS A 3 29.58 7.20 -0.55
CA LYS A 3 28.81 6.91 -1.76
C LYS A 3 27.68 5.95 -1.38
N LYS A 4 26.42 6.41 -1.47
CA LYS A 4 25.24 5.64 -1.03
C LYS A 4 24.33 5.21 -2.18
N ILE A 5 23.80 3.99 -2.08
CA ILE A 5 22.75 3.46 -2.96
C ILE A 5 21.56 3.02 -2.10
N ASN A 6 20.36 3.41 -2.49
CA ASN A 6 19.12 2.88 -1.94
C ASN A 6 18.56 1.83 -2.90
N LEU A 7 18.59 0.56 -2.52
CA LEU A 7 18.07 -0.54 -3.31
C LEU A 7 16.70 -0.97 -2.77
N ILE A 8 15.63 -0.74 -3.53
CA ILE A 8 14.27 -1.06 -3.10
C ILE A 8 13.75 -2.26 -3.90
N ILE A 9 13.43 -3.36 -3.22
CA ILE A 9 12.93 -4.60 -3.85
C ILE A 9 11.42 -4.68 -3.71
N THR A 10 10.71 -4.47 -4.82
CA THR A 10 9.27 -4.23 -4.77
C THR A 10 8.45 -5.51 -4.81
N PRO A 11 7.32 -5.58 -4.07
CA PRO A 11 6.39 -6.71 -4.13
C PRO A 11 5.38 -6.57 -5.30
N GLN A 12 5.36 -5.41 -5.95
CA GLN A 12 4.38 -5.01 -6.96
C GLN A 12 5.09 -4.33 -8.14
N GLU A 13 4.45 -4.36 -9.32
CA GLU A 13 4.91 -3.62 -10.48
C GLU A 13 4.98 -2.12 -10.17
N TYR A 14 6.12 -1.47 -10.48
CA TYR A 14 6.38 -0.07 -10.10
C TYR A 14 5.21 0.88 -10.45
N ASN A 15 4.68 0.80 -11.67
CA ASN A 15 3.61 1.68 -12.15
C ASN A 15 2.23 1.40 -11.53
N GLN A 16 2.05 0.27 -10.85
CA GLN A 16 0.77 -0.16 -10.29
C GLN A 16 0.79 -0.17 -8.75
N ALA A 17 1.97 -0.02 -8.14
CA ALA A 17 2.12 -0.18 -6.71
C ALA A 17 1.50 0.97 -5.92
N ASN A 18 0.89 0.68 -4.77
CA ASN A 18 0.40 1.73 -3.86
C ASN A 18 1.56 2.54 -3.24
N HIS A 19 2.70 1.90 -3.02
CA HIS A 19 3.92 2.49 -2.45
C HIS A 19 4.80 3.19 -3.49
N ASN A 20 4.34 3.37 -4.74
CA ASN A 20 5.17 4.00 -5.75
C ASN A 20 5.58 5.44 -5.36
N GLU A 21 4.68 6.19 -4.74
CA GLU A 21 4.93 7.55 -4.24
C GLU A 21 6.00 7.54 -3.12
N LEU A 22 5.94 6.59 -2.17
CA LEU A 22 6.99 6.39 -1.17
C LEU A 22 8.38 6.21 -1.78
N TRP A 23 8.49 5.39 -2.82
CA TRP A 23 9.78 5.12 -3.46
C TRP A 23 10.30 6.33 -4.25
N ASN A 24 9.40 7.15 -4.79
CA ASN A 24 9.78 8.43 -5.39
C ASN A 24 10.29 9.39 -4.32
N ASP A 25 9.59 9.52 -3.20
CA ASP A 25 9.99 10.41 -2.10
C ASP A 25 11.33 9.99 -1.49
N ILE A 26 11.59 8.68 -1.33
CA ILE A 26 12.90 8.15 -0.91
C ILE A 26 13.99 8.60 -1.89
N SER A 27 13.72 8.53 -3.19
CA SER A 27 14.69 8.97 -4.20
C SER A 27 14.93 10.47 -4.14
N GLU A 28 13.87 11.27 -4.16
CA GLU A 28 13.94 12.74 -4.23
C GLU A 28 14.62 13.35 -3.00
N LYS A 29 14.45 12.73 -1.83
CA LYS A 29 15.05 13.19 -0.57
C LYS A 29 16.42 12.58 -0.27
N SER A 30 16.89 11.63 -1.08
CA SER A 30 18.21 11.03 -0.90
C SER A 30 19.26 11.70 -1.78
N ASP A 31 20.45 11.92 -1.22
CA ASP A 31 21.63 12.41 -1.97
C ASP A 31 22.28 11.33 -2.86
N GLY A 32 21.79 10.09 -2.78
CA GLY A 32 22.34 8.92 -3.46
C GLY A 32 21.54 8.47 -4.69
N ILE A 33 21.96 7.35 -5.27
CA ILE A 33 21.23 6.68 -6.35
C ILE A 33 20.17 5.76 -5.73
N THR A 34 18.92 5.88 -6.18
CA THR A 34 17.85 4.96 -5.80
C THR A 34 17.54 4.01 -6.94
N ILE A 35 17.65 2.71 -6.69
CA ILE A 35 17.40 1.64 -7.65
C ILE A 35 16.17 0.85 -7.19
N ILE A 36 15.13 0.84 -8.01
CA ILE A 36 13.94 0.02 -7.82
C ILE A 36 14.13 -1.31 -8.54
N LEU A 37 14.24 -2.41 -7.80
CA LEU A 37 14.14 -3.75 -8.35
C LEU A 37 12.67 -4.12 -8.49
N ASN A 38 12.20 -4.08 -9.73
CA ASN A 38 10.85 -4.52 -10.06
C ASN A 38 10.74 -6.06 -9.98
N ILE A 39 9.52 -6.59 -10.04
CA ILE A 39 9.26 -8.03 -10.07
C ILE A 39 10.14 -8.68 -11.16
N GLY A 40 10.99 -9.64 -10.80
CA GLY A 40 11.95 -10.23 -11.74
C GLY A 40 11.28 -10.87 -12.97
N ALA A 41 12.03 -10.93 -14.07
CA ALA A 41 11.72 -11.76 -15.23
C ALA A 41 12.39 -13.12 -15.10
N ASP A 42 11.80 -14.13 -15.71
CA ASP A 42 12.33 -15.49 -15.82
C ASP A 42 11.56 -16.22 -16.92
N PHE A 43 12.20 -17.16 -17.62
CA PHE A 43 11.57 -17.86 -18.74
C PHE A 43 10.42 -18.78 -18.30
N PHE A 44 10.30 -19.14 -17.02
CA PHE A 44 9.26 -20.06 -16.56
C PHE A 44 7.95 -19.34 -16.21
N ILE A 45 7.94 -18.55 -15.14
CA ILE A 45 6.78 -17.83 -14.63
C ILE A 45 6.35 -16.73 -15.61
N SER A 46 7.29 -16.06 -16.28
CA SER A 46 6.92 -14.95 -17.19
C SER A 46 6.23 -15.45 -18.45
N LEU A 47 6.65 -16.60 -19.01
CA LEU A 47 5.97 -17.20 -20.17
C LEU A 47 4.63 -17.82 -19.76
N THR A 48 4.60 -18.63 -18.70
CA THR A 48 3.37 -19.31 -18.25
C THR A 48 2.25 -18.36 -17.83
N ARG A 49 2.57 -17.15 -17.35
CA ARG A 49 1.58 -16.11 -17.01
C ARG A 49 1.32 -15.09 -18.11
N GLY A 50 1.83 -15.30 -19.32
CA GLY A 50 1.67 -14.37 -20.45
C GLY A 50 2.28 -12.98 -20.21
N LYS A 51 3.31 -12.89 -19.36
CA LYS A 51 4.00 -11.65 -18.97
C LYS A 51 5.28 -11.42 -19.80
N TYR A 52 5.20 -11.62 -21.12
CA TYR A 52 6.33 -11.49 -22.06
C TYR A 52 7.05 -10.13 -22.00
N TYR A 53 6.30 -9.06 -21.68
CA TYR A 53 6.88 -7.72 -21.51
C TYR A 53 7.99 -7.69 -20.45
N ARG A 54 7.94 -8.55 -19.42
CA ARG A 54 8.97 -8.63 -18.38
C ARG A 54 10.31 -9.06 -18.93
N ILE A 55 10.31 -10.05 -19.83
CA ILE A 55 11.54 -10.52 -20.50
C ILE A 55 12.11 -9.39 -21.35
N LYS A 56 11.26 -8.72 -22.15
CA LYS A 56 11.68 -7.58 -22.98
C LYS A 56 12.29 -6.46 -22.14
N GLU A 57 11.64 -6.06 -21.05
CA GLU A 57 12.14 -5.03 -20.14
C GLU A 57 13.47 -5.41 -19.50
N ALA A 58 13.62 -6.65 -19.05
CA ALA A 58 14.86 -7.11 -18.44
C ALA A 58 16.03 -7.15 -19.45
N ILE A 59 15.76 -7.45 -20.73
CA ILE A 59 16.76 -7.39 -21.82
C ILE A 59 17.14 -5.94 -22.13
N ASN A 60 16.16 -5.03 -22.18
CA ASN A 60 16.40 -3.61 -22.43
C ASN A 60 17.28 -2.95 -21.36
N GLY A 61 17.33 -3.53 -20.15
CA GLY A 61 18.20 -3.08 -19.07
C GLY A 61 17.58 -1.99 -18.19
N PRO A 62 18.41 -1.30 -17.38
CA PRO A 62 17.95 -0.27 -16.46
C PRO A 62 17.30 0.92 -17.19
N LYS A 63 16.21 1.45 -16.64
CA LYS A 63 15.52 2.64 -17.13
C LYS A 63 15.63 3.77 -16.11
N LEU A 64 16.24 4.89 -16.51
CA LEU A 64 16.20 6.12 -15.71
C LEU A 64 14.76 6.68 -15.73
N LEU A 65 14.17 6.87 -14.55
CA LEU A 65 12.82 7.43 -14.39
C LEU A 65 12.87 8.92 -14.06
N LYS A 66 13.78 9.30 -13.17
CA LYS A 66 14.08 10.68 -12.72
C LYS A 66 15.58 10.78 -12.43
N ASN A 67 16.10 11.99 -12.17
CA ASN A 67 17.54 12.30 -12.00
C ASN A 67 18.35 11.22 -11.26
N ASN A 68 17.87 10.70 -10.14
CA ASN A 68 18.53 9.66 -9.34
C ASN A 68 17.70 8.38 -9.13
N LEU A 69 16.58 8.23 -9.84
CA LEU A 69 15.67 7.08 -9.70
C LEU A 69 15.78 6.15 -10.91
N ILE A 70 16.22 4.92 -10.69
CA ILE A 70 16.47 3.94 -11.75
C ILE A 70 15.58 2.71 -11.52
N LEU A 71 14.79 2.35 -12.52
CA LEU A 71 14.02 1.11 -12.52
C LEU A 71 14.83 0.00 -13.19
N LEU A 72 15.07 -1.08 -12.46
CA LEU A 72 15.73 -2.28 -12.96
C LEU A 72 14.80 -3.47 -12.81
N ARG A 73 14.56 -4.19 -13.91
CA ARG A 73 13.95 -5.51 -13.85
C ARG A 73 15.04 -6.57 -13.88
N PRO A 74 15.28 -7.32 -12.79
CA PRO A 74 16.28 -8.37 -12.80
C PRO A 74 15.82 -9.56 -13.65
N PHE A 75 16.75 -10.19 -14.33
CA PHE A 75 16.53 -11.46 -15.03
C PHE A 75 17.06 -12.60 -14.18
N TYR A 76 16.18 -13.52 -13.77
CA TYR A 76 16.53 -14.70 -12.98
C TYR A 76 16.45 -15.97 -13.83
N ILE A 77 17.26 -16.97 -13.49
CA ILE A 77 17.17 -18.31 -14.09
C ILE A 77 15.83 -18.94 -13.68
N LEU A 78 15.61 -19.01 -12.37
CA LEU A 78 14.32 -19.26 -11.72
C LEU A 78 14.16 -18.24 -10.61
N ARG A 79 12.94 -17.83 -10.29
CA ARG A 79 12.78 -16.81 -9.25
C ARG A 79 13.08 -17.36 -7.85
N PRO A 80 13.58 -16.54 -6.90
CA PRO A 80 13.89 -16.99 -5.54
C PRO A 80 12.75 -17.75 -4.85
N GLU A 81 11.49 -17.42 -5.15
CA GLU A 81 10.27 -18.05 -4.61
C GLU A 81 10.17 -19.56 -4.86
N ILE A 82 10.75 -20.00 -5.98
CA ILE A 82 10.70 -21.38 -6.47
C ILE A 82 12.11 -22.00 -6.64
N SER A 83 13.16 -21.27 -6.26
CA SER A 83 14.56 -21.69 -6.45
C SER A 83 15.12 -22.39 -5.23
N ASN A 84 16.23 -23.11 -5.43
CA ASN A 84 17.07 -23.66 -4.37
C ASN A 84 18.31 -22.78 -4.13
N ASN A 85 19.09 -23.10 -3.10
CA ASN A 85 20.28 -22.31 -2.73
C ASN A 85 21.33 -22.19 -3.85
N PHE A 86 21.53 -23.24 -4.66
CA PHE A 86 22.48 -23.20 -5.77
C PHE A 86 22.05 -22.22 -6.86
N VAL A 87 20.77 -22.28 -7.27
CA VAL A 87 20.20 -21.37 -8.26
C VAL A 87 20.17 -19.93 -7.73
N ASN A 88 19.89 -19.75 -6.44
CA ASN A 88 19.93 -18.43 -5.80
C ASN A 88 21.34 -17.81 -5.84
N LYS A 89 22.41 -18.59 -5.67
CA LYS A 89 23.79 -18.11 -5.85
C LYS A 89 24.06 -17.61 -7.28
N LEU A 90 23.55 -18.30 -8.28
CA LEU A 90 23.67 -17.88 -9.68
C LEU A 90 22.85 -16.61 -9.95
N ASN A 91 21.62 -16.56 -9.47
CA ASN A 91 20.77 -15.37 -9.55
C ASN A 91 21.41 -14.16 -8.87
N ALA A 92 22.11 -14.33 -7.75
CA ALA A 92 22.78 -13.25 -7.05
C ALA A 92 23.93 -12.69 -7.89
N LYS A 93 24.71 -13.55 -8.56
CA LYS A 93 25.73 -13.12 -9.52
C LYS A 93 25.12 -12.33 -10.69
N LEU A 94 24.00 -12.80 -11.26
CA LEU A 94 23.31 -12.11 -12.35
C LEU A 94 22.73 -10.76 -11.92
N LEU A 95 22.16 -10.68 -10.72
CA LEU A 95 21.69 -9.42 -10.15
C LEU A 95 22.85 -8.45 -9.93
N LYS A 96 23.96 -8.90 -9.34
CA LYS A 96 25.17 -8.08 -9.14
C LYS A 96 25.71 -7.55 -10.47
N GLN A 97 25.74 -8.38 -11.53
CA GLN A 97 26.14 -7.94 -12.87
C GLN A 97 25.18 -6.88 -13.43
N SER A 98 23.88 -7.04 -13.24
CA SER A 98 22.87 -6.05 -13.64
C SER A 98 23.04 -4.73 -12.89
N LEU A 99 23.32 -4.78 -11.59
CA LEU A 99 23.60 -3.59 -10.78
C LEU A 99 24.90 -2.90 -11.21
N LYS A 100 25.94 -3.66 -11.62
CA LYS A 100 27.18 -3.10 -12.16
C LYS A 100 27.02 -2.35 -13.48
N LYS A 101 25.95 -2.61 -14.24
CA LYS A 101 25.60 -1.79 -15.42
C LYS A 101 25.13 -0.39 -15.04
N ILE A 102 24.63 -0.22 -13.81
CA ILE A 102 24.21 1.07 -13.26
C ILE A 102 25.38 1.74 -12.54
N VAL A 103 26.04 1.01 -11.64
CA VAL A 103 27.16 1.51 -10.83
C VAL A 103 28.37 0.57 -10.98
N LYS A 104 29.34 0.96 -11.82
CA LYS A 104 30.49 0.10 -12.19
C LYS A 104 31.29 -0.42 -10.98
N ASN A 105 31.52 0.46 -9.99
CA ASN A 105 32.27 0.16 -8.77
C ASN A 105 31.33 0.01 -7.56
N ILE A 106 30.21 -0.71 -7.72
CA ILE A 106 29.20 -0.88 -6.67
C ILE A 106 29.76 -1.41 -5.35
N GLU A 107 30.89 -2.14 -5.37
CA GLU A 107 31.59 -2.59 -4.17
C GLU A 107 32.13 -1.47 -3.28
N GLU A 108 32.32 -0.26 -3.80
CA GLU A 108 32.76 0.92 -3.02
C GLU A 108 31.60 1.66 -2.34
N TYR A 109 30.36 1.25 -2.57
CA TYR A 109 29.17 1.93 -2.08
C TYR A 109 28.62 1.25 -0.82
N GLN A 110 28.11 2.04 0.10
CA GLN A 110 27.17 1.57 1.12
C GLN A 110 25.79 1.41 0.47
N ILE A 111 25.16 0.25 0.64
CA ILE A 111 23.86 -0.05 0.02
C ILE A 111 22.80 -0.28 1.09
N ASN A 112 21.82 0.61 1.16
CA ASN A 112 20.65 0.43 2.01
C ASN A 112 19.58 -0.33 1.22
N VAL A 113 19.26 -1.55 1.64
CA VAL A 113 18.33 -2.44 0.95
C VAL A 113 16.98 -2.49 1.69
N LEU A 114 15.94 -1.95 1.07
CA LEU A 114 14.56 -2.04 1.55
C LEU A 114 13.81 -3.13 0.78
N TYR A 115 13.35 -4.17 1.45
CA TYR A 115 12.62 -5.26 0.81
C TYR A 115 11.31 -5.58 1.54
N TYR A 116 10.33 -6.09 0.79
CA TYR A 116 8.95 -6.24 1.27
C TYR A 116 8.53 -7.70 1.52
N ASP A 117 9.35 -8.66 1.12
CA ASP A 117 9.10 -10.08 1.32
C ASP A 117 10.32 -10.72 1.97
N GLY A 118 10.11 -11.40 3.09
CA GLY A 118 11.19 -12.03 3.84
C GLY A 118 11.99 -13.04 3.04
N ILE A 119 11.49 -13.54 1.89
CA ILE A 119 12.29 -14.44 1.05
C ILE A 119 13.60 -13.80 0.57
N TRP A 120 13.62 -12.48 0.38
CA TRP A 120 14.81 -11.79 -0.11
C TRP A 120 15.97 -11.86 0.88
N SER A 121 15.69 -11.99 2.19
CA SER A 121 16.75 -12.17 3.20
C SER A 121 17.53 -13.47 3.01
N THR A 122 16.96 -14.49 2.35
CA THR A 122 17.66 -15.76 2.04
C THR A 122 18.54 -15.69 0.80
N PHE A 123 18.50 -14.56 0.08
CA PHE A 123 19.16 -14.36 -1.20
C PHE A 123 20.19 -13.23 -1.17
N LEU A 124 19.91 -12.15 -0.44
CA LEU A 124 20.69 -10.91 -0.55
C LEU A 124 22.13 -11.02 -0.05
N ASP A 125 22.41 -11.86 0.94
CA ASP A 125 23.77 -12.09 1.45
C ASP A 125 24.72 -12.62 0.36
N GLU A 126 24.19 -13.34 -0.63
CA GLU A 126 24.98 -13.89 -1.74
C GLU A 126 25.48 -12.82 -2.71
N LEU A 127 25.00 -11.58 -2.62
CA LEU A 127 25.51 -10.46 -3.43
C LEU A 127 26.95 -10.07 -3.04
N LYS A 128 27.37 -10.35 -1.79
CA LYS A 128 28.69 -9.96 -1.26
C LYS A 128 28.98 -8.49 -1.53
N LEU A 129 28.07 -7.63 -1.07
CA LEU A 129 28.15 -6.18 -1.15
C LEU A 129 27.99 -5.60 0.26
N ASN A 130 28.56 -4.42 0.48
CA ASN A 130 28.39 -3.72 1.75
C ASN A 130 26.95 -3.22 1.88
N THR A 131 26.13 -3.93 2.66
CA THR A 131 24.68 -3.77 2.65
C THR A 131 24.13 -3.65 4.06
N ASN A 132 23.20 -2.71 4.26
CA ASN A 132 22.31 -2.67 5.42
C ASN A 132 20.91 -3.09 4.97
N TYR A 133 20.23 -3.88 5.80
CA TYR A 133 18.95 -4.47 5.45
C TYR A 133 17.81 -3.84 6.24
N TYR A 134 16.73 -3.50 5.55
CA TYR A 134 15.50 -2.95 6.11
C TYR A 134 14.32 -3.73 5.58
N TYR A 135 13.44 -4.17 6.47
CA TYR A 135 12.32 -5.06 6.12
C TYR A 135 10.99 -4.32 6.26
N TYR A 136 10.22 -4.22 5.18
CA TYR A 136 8.93 -3.53 5.16
C TYR A 136 7.78 -4.54 5.06
N ILE A 137 6.96 -4.64 6.13
CA ILE A 137 5.87 -5.60 6.23
C ILE A 137 4.53 -4.90 5.99
N MET A 138 3.89 -5.21 4.86
CA MET A 138 2.58 -4.65 4.49
C MET A 138 1.41 -5.37 5.15
N ASP A 139 1.47 -6.70 5.20
CA ASP A 139 0.39 -7.58 5.66
C ASP A 139 0.96 -8.73 6.49
N GLU A 140 0.09 -9.43 7.23
CA GLU A 140 0.53 -10.61 7.97
C GLU A 140 0.98 -11.72 7.01
N VAL A 141 2.19 -12.23 7.23
CA VAL A 141 2.82 -13.27 6.40
C VAL A 141 2.96 -14.61 7.13
N ARG A 142 2.96 -14.61 8.48
CA ARG A 142 3.09 -15.81 9.31
C ARG A 142 1.80 -16.62 9.34
N ASN A 143 0.63 -15.97 9.31
CA ASN A 143 -0.67 -16.64 9.38
C ASN A 143 -1.52 -16.35 8.13
N ASP A 144 -2.28 -17.34 7.69
CA ASP A 144 -3.21 -17.22 6.56
C ASP A 144 -4.43 -16.35 6.94
N ALA A 145 -4.80 -15.41 6.06
CA ALA A 145 -5.88 -14.47 6.33
C ALA A 145 -7.27 -15.12 6.45
N HIS A 146 -7.50 -16.29 5.82
CA HIS A 146 -8.81 -16.93 5.78
C HIS A 146 -9.06 -17.85 6.98
N ASN A 147 -8.03 -18.57 7.42
CA ASN A 147 -8.18 -19.60 8.46
C ASN A 147 -7.21 -19.45 9.65
N ASN A 148 -6.38 -18.40 9.64
CA ASN A 148 -5.39 -18.10 10.67
C ASN A 148 -4.38 -19.25 10.92
N LYS A 149 -4.24 -20.19 9.99
CA LYS A 149 -3.23 -21.25 10.09
C LYS A 149 -1.85 -20.68 9.80
N THR A 150 -0.87 -21.11 10.57
CA THR A 150 0.52 -20.70 10.38
C THR A 150 1.08 -21.24 9.06
N ASN A 151 1.61 -20.33 8.24
CA ASN A 151 2.41 -20.64 7.07
C ASN A 151 3.88 -20.81 7.50
N LEU A 152 4.31 -22.06 7.73
CA LEU A 152 5.65 -22.38 8.24
C LEU A 152 6.77 -21.83 7.33
N LYS A 153 6.60 -21.91 6.00
CA LYS A 153 7.60 -21.44 5.03
C LYS A 153 7.78 -19.92 5.13
N ARG A 154 6.67 -19.16 5.08
CA ARG A 154 6.71 -17.70 5.21
C ARG A 154 7.15 -17.25 6.60
N THR A 155 6.76 -17.98 7.64
CA THR A 155 7.22 -17.73 9.02
C THR A 155 8.73 -17.83 9.13
N ARG A 156 9.34 -18.85 8.51
CA ARG A 156 10.80 -18.99 8.48
C ARG A 156 11.47 -17.80 7.79
N TYR A 157 10.98 -17.39 6.63
CA TYR A 157 11.53 -16.24 5.91
C TYR A 157 11.37 -14.93 6.67
N ASP A 158 10.22 -14.73 7.30
CA ASP A 158 9.95 -13.56 8.13
C ASP A 158 10.90 -13.47 9.32
N LYS A 159 11.19 -14.58 10.01
CA LYS A 159 12.16 -14.62 11.11
C LYS A 159 13.57 -14.24 10.66
N ILE A 160 14.05 -14.85 9.57
CA ILE A 160 15.39 -14.54 9.01
C ILE A 160 15.47 -13.06 8.62
N ALA A 161 14.42 -12.53 7.99
CA ALA A 161 14.36 -11.11 7.62
C ALA A 161 14.38 -10.19 8.86
N CYS A 162 13.63 -10.51 9.91
CA CYS A 162 13.62 -9.73 11.15
C CYS A 162 14.98 -9.77 11.87
N GLU A 163 15.66 -10.91 11.84
CA GLU A 163 16.99 -11.09 12.44
C GLU A 163 18.04 -10.26 11.70
N ASN A 164 18.06 -10.35 10.37
CA ASN A 164 19.08 -9.72 9.52
C ASN A 164 18.85 -8.21 9.30
N SER A 165 17.64 -7.71 9.48
CA SER A 165 17.34 -6.29 9.29
C SER A 165 17.70 -5.43 10.50
N GLU A 166 18.16 -4.21 10.24
CA GLU A 166 18.42 -3.20 11.26
C GLU A 166 17.10 -2.68 11.84
N TYR A 167 16.17 -2.31 10.96
CA TYR A 167 14.81 -1.92 11.32
C TYR A 167 13.76 -2.65 10.49
N ILE A 168 12.59 -2.80 11.11
CA ILE A 168 11.44 -3.49 10.53
C ILE A 168 10.27 -2.51 10.52
N TYR A 169 9.88 -2.07 9.34
CA TYR A 169 8.77 -1.15 9.13
C TYR A 169 7.45 -1.91 9.03
N LEU A 170 6.46 -1.49 9.82
CA LEU A 170 5.17 -2.17 9.92
C LEU A 170 4.03 -1.26 9.44
N MET A 171 3.10 -1.86 8.69
CA MET A 171 1.88 -1.21 8.23
C MET A 171 0.83 -1.00 9.33
N SER A 172 0.83 -1.83 10.37
CA SER A 172 -0.09 -1.71 11.50
C SER A 172 0.53 -2.24 12.78
N THR A 173 0.02 -1.77 13.92
CA THR A 173 0.41 -2.25 15.25
C THR A 173 0.08 -3.72 15.45
N LYS A 174 -0.90 -4.28 14.73
CA LYS A 174 -1.25 -5.71 14.82
C LYS A 174 -0.09 -6.62 14.42
N LEU A 175 0.76 -6.18 13.49
CA LEU A 175 1.91 -6.96 13.03
C LEU A 175 2.99 -7.16 14.12
N ILE A 176 2.92 -6.38 15.21
CA ILE A 176 3.79 -6.52 16.39
C ILE A 176 3.49 -7.81 17.14
N ASP A 177 2.23 -8.26 17.19
CA ASP A 177 1.83 -9.42 18.01
C ASP A 177 2.62 -10.69 17.67
N ASN A 178 2.93 -10.86 16.39
CA ASN A 178 3.69 -11.99 15.88
C ASN A 178 5.19 -11.76 15.85
N ARG A 179 5.71 -10.61 16.31
CA ARG A 179 7.13 -10.19 16.20
C ARG A 179 7.64 -9.53 17.49
N ARG A 180 7.06 -9.87 18.64
CA ARG A 180 7.39 -9.25 19.94
C ARG A 180 8.86 -9.43 20.31
N GLU A 181 9.49 -10.50 19.85
CA GLU A 181 10.92 -10.74 20.05
C GLU A 181 11.83 -9.67 19.41
N TYR A 182 11.32 -8.89 18.46
CA TYR A 182 12.07 -7.85 17.74
C TYR A 182 11.63 -6.42 18.09
N LEU A 183 10.90 -6.19 19.20
CA LEU A 183 10.32 -4.88 19.57
C LEU A 183 11.27 -3.68 19.42
N HIS A 184 12.56 -3.86 19.75
CA HIS A 184 13.59 -2.83 19.65
C HIS A 184 13.93 -2.39 18.21
N LYS A 185 13.52 -3.16 17.20
CA LYS A 185 13.71 -2.87 15.77
C LYS A 185 12.43 -2.42 15.06
N LEU A 186 11.26 -2.56 15.70
CA LEU A 186 9.97 -2.34 15.05
C LEU A 186 9.65 -0.84 14.96
N LYS A 187 9.26 -0.39 13.78
CA LYS A 187 8.75 0.97 13.53
C LYS A 187 7.42 0.91 12.81
N VAL A 188 6.34 1.34 13.45
CA VAL A 188 5.01 1.39 12.82
C VAL A 188 4.88 2.72 12.07
N ILE A 189 4.92 2.66 10.75
CA ILE A 189 4.85 3.87 9.89
C ILE A 189 3.52 3.97 9.12
N GLY A 190 2.83 2.84 8.90
CA GLY A 190 1.51 2.80 8.28
C GLY A 190 1.45 3.16 6.80
N ASN A 191 0.22 3.25 6.28
CA ASN A 191 -0.05 3.69 4.90
C ASN A 191 0.09 5.20 4.79
N GLY A 192 0.49 5.69 3.61
CA GLY A 192 0.53 7.11 3.30
C GLY A 192 -0.28 7.50 2.07
N ALA A 193 -0.37 8.82 1.84
CA ALA A 193 -0.82 9.41 0.59
C ALA A 193 0.01 10.67 0.28
N SER A 194 -0.19 11.21 -0.92
CA SER A 194 0.38 12.49 -1.34
C SER A 194 -0.72 13.48 -1.66
N LEU A 195 -0.47 14.77 -1.40
CA LEU A 195 -1.36 15.84 -1.87
C LEU A 195 -1.33 15.85 -3.40
N LYS A 196 -2.51 15.93 -4.01
CA LYS A 196 -2.67 15.91 -5.47
C LYS A 196 -3.34 17.18 -5.93
N GLU A 197 -2.99 17.63 -7.12
CA GLU A 197 -3.74 18.67 -7.81
C GLU A 197 -5.11 18.09 -8.19
N TYR A 198 -6.18 18.78 -7.79
CA TYR A 198 -7.54 18.39 -8.13
C TYR A 198 -7.97 19.15 -9.37
N ASP A 199 -8.76 18.50 -10.22
CA ASP A 199 -9.42 19.21 -11.32
C ASP A 199 -10.36 20.27 -10.73
N LEU A 200 -10.16 21.53 -11.14
CA LEU A 200 -10.95 22.69 -10.70
C LEU A 200 -12.44 22.52 -11.02
N ASN A 201 -12.77 21.68 -12.01
CA ASN A 201 -14.13 21.42 -12.47
C ASN A 201 -14.75 20.17 -11.84
N VAL A 202 -14.17 19.61 -10.77
CA VAL A 202 -14.79 18.49 -10.05
C VAL A 202 -16.13 18.93 -9.44
N LYS A 203 -17.22 18.65 -10.16
CA LYS A 203 -18.57 18.84 -9.66
C LYS A 203 -18.81 17.93 -8.46
N THR A 204 -19.03 18.53 -7.29
CA THR A 204 -19.42 17.86 -6.05
C THR A 204 -20.87 17.40 -6.12
N LEU A 205 -21.17 16.34 -5.37
CA LEU A 205 -22.51 15.81 -5.17
C LEU A 205 -22.94 16.20 -3.77
N ASN A 206 -24.05 16.91 -3.64
CA ASN A 206 -24.56 17.31 -2.34
C ASN A 206 -25.31 16.15 -1.67
N ASN A 207 -25.29 16.12 -0.34
CA ASN A 207 -25.89 15.08 0.49
C ASN A 207 -25.47 13.69 0.02
N SER A 208 -24.17 13.49 -0.14
CA SER A 208 -23.66 12.29 -0.80
C SER A 208 -22.58 11.56 -0.02
N VAL A 209 -22.58 10.24 -0.20
CA VAL A 209 -21.58 9.35 0.38
C VAL A 209 -20.92 8.50 -0.70
N GLY A 210 -19.60 8.36 -0.61
CA GLY A 210 -18.79 7.57 -1.54
C GLY A 210 -18.28 6.27 -0.91
N ILE A 211 -18.45 5.15 -1.62
CA ILE A 211 -17.76 3.88 -1.36
C ILE A 211 -16.76 3.68 -2.50
N ILE A 212 -15.49 3.93 -2.23
CA ILE A 212 -14.43 4.00 -3.25
C ILE A 212 -13.43 2.86 -3.07
N GLY A 213 -13.06 2.21 -4.17
CA GLY A 213 -12.05 1.16 -4.24
C GLY A 213 -12.62 -0.17 -4.74
N ASN A 214 -11.97 -1.28 -4.35
CA ASN A 214 -12.48 -2.60 -4.69
C ASN A 214 -13.67 -2.95 -3.78
N ILE A 215 -14.84 -3.14 -4.40
CA ILE A 215 -16.07 -3.56 -3.73
C ILE A 215 -16.00 -5.09 -3.59
N ARG A 216 -15.73 -5.55 -2.37
CA ARG A 216 -15.54 -6.97 -2.01
C ARG A 216 -16.42 -7.38 -0.85
N ASN A 217 -16.50 -8.69 -0.59
CA ASN A 217 -17.26 -9.26 0.51
C ASN A 217 -16.82 -8.84 1.93
N TRP A 218 -15.75 -8.04 2.09
CA TRP A 218 -15.42 -7.42 3.36
C TRP A 218 -16.38 -6.27 3.72
N ILE A 219 -17.19 -5.78 2.78
CA ILE A 219 -18.25 -4.80 3.05
C ILE A 219 -19.38 -5.50 3.81
N ASP A 220 -19.93 -4.82 4.82
CA ASP A 220 -21.13 -5.26 5.52
C ASP A 220 -22.37 -4.89 4.69
N CYS A 221 -22.77 -5.82 3.82
CA CYS A 221 -23.91 -5.65 2.92
C CYS A 221 -25.23 -5.39 3.66
N ASP A 222 -25.44 -6.02 4.82
CA ASP A 222 -26.68 -5.88 5.58
C ASP A 222 -26.77 -4.49 6.22
N LEU A 223 -25.68 -4.03 6.83
CA LEU A 223 -25.57 -2.67 7.36
C LEU A 223 -25.77 -1.65 6.25
N LEU A 224 -25.07 -1.82 5.12
CA LEU A 224 -25.13 -0.87 4.00
C LEU A 224 -26.52 -0.83 3.35
N THR A 225 -27.18 -1.98 3.18
CA THR A 225 -28.54 -2.05 2.62
C THR A 225 -29.54 -1.33 3.51
N ARG A 226 -29.52 -1.59 4.82
CA ARG A 226 -30.42 -0.92 5.77
C ARG A 226 -30.17 0.58 5.82
N LEU A 227 -28.91 1.00 5.77
CA LEU A 227 -28.55 2.42 5.74
C LEU A 227 -29.07 3.10 4.47
N ILE A 228 -28.91 2.48 3.30
CA ILE A 228 -29.47 2.98 2.03
C ILE A 228 -30.99 3.08 2.13
N GLU A 229 -31.67 2.06 2.66
CA GLU A 229 -33.13 2.03 2.82
C GLU A 229 -33.65 3.19 3.67
N ILE A 230 -33.02 3.46 4.82
CA ILE A 230 -33.49 4.51 5.74
C ILE A 230 -33.07 5.92 5.30
N ARG A 231 -32.02 6.06 4.48
CA ARG A 231 -31.47 7.35 4.01
C ARG A 231 -31.70 7.57 2.51
N GLN A 232 -32.96 7.54 2.10
CA GLN A 232 -33.36 7.87 0.71
C GLN A 232 -33.06 9.32 0.31
N ASP A 233 -32.77 10.19 1.28
CA ASP A 233 -32.32 11.56 1.11
C ASP A 233 -30.83 11.70 0.74
N ILE A 234 -30.03 10.65 0.96
CA ILE A 234 -28.60 10.62 0.63
C ILE A 234 -28.36 9.91 -0.69
N HIS A 235 -27.46 10.47 -1.51
CA HIS A 235 -26.90 9.82 -2.68
C HIS A 235 -25.73 8.89 -2.33
N PHE A 236 -25.87 7.59 -2.56
CA PHE A 236 -24.82 6.58 -2.36
C PHE A 236 -24.10 6.27 -3.67
N GLY A 237 -22.84 6.69 -3.77
CA GLY A 237 -21.99 6.44 -4.93
C GLY A 237 -20.99 5.30 -4.72
N PHE A 238 -21.00 4.32 -5.64
CA PHE A 238 -20.02 3.25 -5.69
C PHE A 238 -19.02 3.53 -6.82
N VAL A 239 -17.72 3.55 -6.51
CA VAL A 239 -16.65 3.86 -7.45
C VAL A 239 -15.54 2.83 -7.33
N GLY A 240 -15.19 2.18 -8.43
CA GLY A 240 -14.11 1.18 -8.48
C GLY A 240 -14.58 -0.19 -8.92
N ASN A 241 -13.72 -1.20 -8.75
CA ASN A 241 -13.97 -2.54 -9.28
C ASN A 241 -14.96 -3.31 -8.40
N ILE A 242 -16.04 -3.85 -9.00
CA ILE A 242 -16.93 -4.80 -8.34
C ILE A 242 -16.35 -6.20 -8.53
N GLU A 243 -15.89 -6.82 -7.45
CA GLU A 243 -15.39 -8.20 -7.50
C GLU A 243 -16.53 -9.20 -7.71
N SER A 244 -16.17 -10.41 -8.15
CA SER A 244 -17.13 -11.48 -8.45
C SER A 244 -18.05 -11.83 -7.26
N ASP A 245 -17.53 -11.73 -6.04
CA ASP A 245 -18.25 -12.01 -4.79
C ASP A 245 -19.29 -10.94 -4.42
N MET A 246 -19.31 -9.81 -5.13
CA MET A 246 -20.22 -8.68 -4.88
C MET A 246 -21.14 -8.36 -6.06
N GLN A 247 -21.00 -9.06 -7.19
CA GLN A 247 -21.78 -8.80 -8.41
C GLN A 247 -23.29 -8.89 -8.18
N GLU A 248 -23.76 -9.96 -7.51
CA GLU A 248 -25.18 -10.17 -7.22
C GLU A 248 -25.73 -9.06 -6.30
N TYR A 249 -25.04 -8.80 -5.20
CA TYR A 249 -25.40 -7.73 -4.26
C TYR A 249 -25.55 -6.37 -4.96
N MET A 250 -24.57 -6.00 -5.79
CA MET A 250 -24.60 -4.73 -6.51
C MET A 250 -25.72 -4.68 -7.54
N ASN A 251 -25.97 -5.77 -8.28
CA ASN A 251 -27.05 -5.85 -9.25
C ASN A 251 -28.43 -5.66 -8.61
N VAL A 252 -28.67 -6.26 -7.45
CA VAL A 252 -29.93 -6.10 -6.71
C VAL A 252 -30.05 -4.67 -6.16
N THR A 253 -28.99 -4.18 -5.52
CA THR A 253 -28.96 -2.84 -4.89
C THR A 253 -29.23 -1.74 -5.91
N LEU A 254 -28.56 -1.79 -7.07
CA LEU A 254 -28.71 -0.81 -8.15
C LEU A 254 -30.10 -0.82 -8.80
N LYS A 255 -30.79 -1.97 -8.83
CA LYS A 255 -32.16 -2.07 -9.35
C LYS A 255 -33.20 -1.60 -8.34
N LYS A 256 -32.96 -1.83 -7.04
CA LYS A 256 -33.93 -1.56 -5.96
C LYS A 256 -33.94 -0.09 -5.54
N TYR A 257 -32.78 0.54 -5.42
CA TYR A 257 -32.66 1.86 -4.79
C TYR A 257 -32.31 2.96 -5.80
N LYS A 258 -33.19 3.96 -5.90
CA LYS A 258 -33.01 5.10 -6.81
C LYS A 258 -31.92 6.07 -6.37
N ASN A 259 -31.61 6.08 -5.06
CA ASN A 259 -30.56 6.90 -4.47
C ASN A 259 -29.17 6.25 -4.50
N VAL A 260 -29.00 5.14 -5.25
CA VAL A 260 -27.72 4.45 -5.41
C VAL A 260 -27.23 4.56 -6.85
N LYS A 261 -25.94 4.86 -7.04
CA LYS A 261 -25.31 4.91 -8.37
C LYS A 261 -23.95 4.25 -8.38
N TYR A 262 -23.71 3.42 -9.39
CA TYR A 262 -22.39 2.90 -9.72
C TYR A 262 -21.74 3.74 -10.82
N TYR A 263 -20.51 4.19 -10.58
CA TYR A 263 -19.75 5.06 -11.49
C TYR A 263 -18.68 4.33 -12.31
N GLY A 264 -18.58 3.00 -12.17
CA GLY A 264 -17.59 2.21 -12.91
C GLY A 264 -16.24 2.12 -12.21
N LYS A 265 -15.33 1.40 -12.86
CA LYS A 265 -13.93 1.29 -12.47
C LYS A 265 -13.19 2.56 -12.87
N VAL A 266 -12.36 3.07 -11.96
CA VAL A 266 -11.57 4.30 -12.15
C VAL A 266 -10.08 3.98 -12.08
N SER A 267 -9.27 4.73 -12.81
CA SER A 267 -7.82 4.57 -12.73
C SER A 267 -7.26 5.13 -11.41
N LYS A 268 -6.06 4.67 -11.03
CA LYS A 268 -5.36 5.20 -9.83
C LYS A 268 -5.06 6.70 -9.94
N SER A 269 -4.87 7.22 -11.15
CA SER A 269 -4.70 8.65 -11.39
C SER A 269 -6.00 9.44 -11.23
N GLU A 270 -7.17 8.84 -11.45
CA GLU A 270 -8.46 9.55 -11.36
C GLU A 270 -9.12 9.42 -9.99
N VAL A 271 -8.79 8.40 -9.20
CA VAL A 271 -9.46 8.08 -7.93
C VAL A 271 -9.47 9.25 -6.94
N HIS A 272 -8.42 10.07 -6.92
CA HIS A 272 -8.32 11.25 -6.06
C HIS A 272 -9.47 12.26 -6.26
N ASN A 273 -9.86 12.53 -7.52
CA ASN A 273 -10.97 13.41 -7.85
C ASN A 273 -12.31 12.84 -7.37
N TRP A 274 -12.43 11.51 -7.28
CA TRP A 274 -13.64 10.87 -6.76
C TRP A 274 -13.82 11.06 -5.27
N TYR A 275 -12.76 11.08 -4.46
CA TYR A 275 -12.90 11.39 -3.04
C TYR A 275 -13.53 12.78 -2.85
N LYS A 276 -13.07 13.79 -3.60
CA LYS A 276 -13.56 15.17 -3.54
C LYS A 276 -14.99 15.36 -4.06
N LYS A 277 -15.53 14.38 -4.81
CA LYS A 277 -16.91 14.46 -5.33
C LYS A 277 -17.97 14.24 -4.27
N PHE A 278 -17.66 13.53 -3.19
CA PHE A 278 -18.63 13.19 -2.15
C PHE A 278 -18.47 14.08 -0.92
N ASP A 279 -19.54 14.25 -0.14
CA ASP A 279 -19.44 14.96 1.13
C ASP A 279 -18.77 14.09 2.20
N VAL A 280 -18.99 12.77 2.17
CA VAL A 280 -18.42 11.81 3.13
C VAL A 280 -18.00 10.54 2.41
N ILE A 281 -16.93 9.89 2.87
CA ILE A 281 -16.53 8.56 2.40
C ILE A 281 -16.88 7.51 3.45
N LEU A 282 -17.49 6.42 3.01
CA LEU A 282 -17.81 5.29 3.87
C LEU A 282 -16.81 4.16 3.75
N VAL A 283 -16.44 3.61 4.90
CA VAL A 283 -15.70 2.36 5.03
C VAL A 283 -16.54 1.38 5.89
N PRO A 284 -17.68 0.87 5.35
CA PRO A 284 -18.63 0.03 6.08
C PRO A 284 -18.20 -1.44 6.01
N TYR A 285 -17.06 -1.76 6.61
CA TYR A 285 -16.56 -3.13 6.63
C TYR A 285 -17.30 -4.00 7.63
N LYS A 286 -17.24 -5.32 7.44
CA LYS A 286 -17.71 -6.31 8.41
C LYS A 286 -16.95 -6.15 9.72
N GLN A 287 -17.66 -6.18 10.85
CA GLN A 287 -17.08 -5.96 12.17
C GLN A 287 -16.46 -7.24 12.75
N ASN A 288 -15.38 -7.72 12.14
CA ASN A 288 -14.58 -8.84 12.64
C ASN A 288 -13.16 -8.42 13.01
N GLU A 289 -12.45 -9.26 13.76
CA GLU A 289 -11.09 -8.95 14.26
C GLU A 289 -10.09 -8.66 13.14
N PHE A 290 -10.24 -9.33 11.99
CA PHE A 290 -9.41 -9.07 10.83
C PHE A 290 -9.60 -7.65 10.30
N MET A 291 -10.85 -7.22 10.09
CA MET A 291 -11.18 -5.87 9.61
C MET A 291 -10.80 -4.78 10.63
N LYS A 292 -11.04 -5.02 11.93
CA LYS A 292 -10.63 -4.09 13.00
C LYS A 292 -9.13 -3.84 13.02
N ALA A 293 -8.33 -4.84 12.65
CA ALA A 293 -6.87 -4.73 12.60
C ALA A 293 -6.33 -4.06 11.31
N THR A 294 -7.20 -3.70 10.36
CA THR A 294 -6.76 -3.08 9.10
C THR A 294 -6.41 -1.60 9.30
N ARG A 295 -5.59 -1.08 8.37
CA ARG A 295 -5.30 0.34 8.22
C ARG A 295 -5.62 0.77 6.78
N PRO A 296 -6.90 0.98 6.41
CA PRO A 296 -7.29 1.19 5.02
C PRO A 296 -6.68 2.47 4.43
N ILE A 297 -6.04 2.36 3.27
CA ILE A 297 -5.41 3.51 2.59
C ILE A 297 -6.43 4.56 2.16
N LYS A 298 -7.66 4.14 1.80
CA LYS A 298 -8.74 5.05 1.38
C LYS A 298 -9.16 6.06 2.43
N ILE A 299 -8.90 5.79 3.71
CA ILE A 299 -9.13 6.78 4.78
C ILE A 299 -8.14 7.93 4.59
N VAL A 300 -6.84 7.62 4.48
CA VAL A 300 -5.80 8.63 4.27
C VAL A 300 -6.00 9.36 2.96
N GLU A 301 -6.24 8.65 1.85
CA GLU A 301 -6.48 9.31 0.54
C GLU A 301 -7.71 10.23 0.57
N SER A 302 -8.77 9.87 1.29
CA SER A 302 -9.96 10.70 1.46
C SER A 302 -9.64 11.99 2.23
N ILE A 303 -8.93 11.89 3.36
CA ILE A 303 -8.55 13.06 4.16
C ILE A 303 -7.59 13.98 3.38
N PHE A 304 -6.67 13.41 2.61
CA PHE A 304 -5.82 14.18 1.69
C PHE A 304 -6.63 14.91 0.61
N ALA A 305 -7.79 14.36 0.22
CA ALA A 305 -8.77 15.03 -0.63
C ALA A 305 -9.71 15.99 0.08
N SER A 306 -9.47 16.24 1.38
CA SER A 306 -10.31 17.07 2.24
C SER A 306 -11.75 16.56 2.38
N THR A 307 -11.96 15.25 2.20
CA THR A 307 -13.27 14.60 2.39
C THR A 307 -13.25 13.73 3.64
N PRO A 308 -14.16 13.96 4.61
CA PRO A 308 -14.18 13.22 5.87
C PRO A 308 -14.71 11.79 5.69
N VAL A 309 -14.49 10.95 6.70
CA VAL A 309 -14.73 9.51 6.64
C VAL A 309 -15.58 9.02 7.82
N VAL A 310 -16.57 8.17 7.53
CA VAL A 310 -17.17 7.27 8.52
C VAL A 310 -16.69 5.84 8.26
N SER A 311 -16.13 5.19 9.28
CA SER A 311 -15.69 3.80 9.21
C SER A 311 -16.27 2.98 10.36
N ILE A 312 -16.15 1.65 10.30
CA ILE A 312 -16.22 0.87 11.53
C ILE A 312 -15.04 1.21 12.45
N PRO A 313 -15.15 0.94 13.77
CA PRO A 313 -13.99 1.03 14.65
C PRO A 313 -12.84 0.15 14.17
N ILE A 314 -11.69 0.77 13.93
CA ILE A 314 -10.46 0.12 13.50
C ILE A 314 -9.29 0.61 14.37
N THR A 315 -8.26 -0.22 14.53
CA THR A 315 -7.06 0.13 15.29
C THR A 315 -6.05 0.92 14.46
N GLY A 316 -6.23 0.93 13.14
CA GLY A 316 -5.33 1.59 12.20
C GLY A 316 -5.35 3.11 12.28
N TYR A 317 -6.42 3.74 12.78
CA TYR A 317 -6.54 5.20 12.92
C TYR A 317 -7.34 5.52 14.20
N GLY A 318 -7.13 6.70 14.78
CA GLY A 318 -7.95 7.21 15.87
C GLY A 318 -9.14 8.02 15.34
N GLU A 319 -10.19 8.15 16.16
CA GLU A 319 -11.25 9.13 15.87
C GLU A 319 -10.71 10.56 16.01
N CYS A 320 -11.21 11.44 15.16
CA CYS A 320 -10.88 12.86 15.13
C CYS A 320 -12.06 13.65 14.53
N SER A 321 -11.90 14.95 14.31
CA SER A 321 -12.98 15.76 13.73
C SER A 321 -13.45 15.29 12.34
N PHE A 322 -12.61 14.57 11.59
CA PHE A 322 -12.87 14.15 10.21
C PHE A 322 -12.79 12.63 9.98
N ILE A 323 -12.53 11.83 11.02
CA ILE A 323 -12.63 10.36 11.01
C ILE A 323 -13.53 9.96 12.17
N ARG A 324 -14.69 9.39 11.83
CA ARG A 324 -15.72 9.00 12.81
C ARG A 324 -15.97 7.50 12.73
N PHE A 325 -16.16 6.87 13.87
CA PHE A 325 -16.45 5.44 13.93
C PHE A 325 -17.91 5.14 14.27
N ALA A 326 -18.47 4.17 13.57
CA ALA A 326 -19.84 3.71 13.75
C ALA A 326 -19.93 2.19 13.65
N LYS A 327 -20.76 1.57 14.49
CA LYS A 327 -21.03 0.13 14.54
C LYS A 327 -22.42 -0.21 14.07
N THR A 328 -23.38 0.69 14.21
CA THR A 328 -24.79 0.43 13.88
C THR A 328 -25.29 1.35 12.77
N VAL A 329 -26.37 0.96 12.08
CA VAL A 329 -27.01 1.79 11.04
C VAL A 329 -27.37 3.18 11.57
N LYS A 330 -27.85 3.26 12.83
CA LYS A 330 -28.19 4.53 13.49
C LYS A 330 -26.94 5.40 13.72
N GLU A 331 -25.86 4.81 14.20
CA GLU A 331 -24.59 5.51 14.38
C GLU A 331 -24.04 5.98 13.03
N PHE A 332 -24.01 5.12 12.00
CA PHE A 332 -23.58 5.51 10.66
C PHE A 332 -24.38 6.69 10.13
N SER A 333 -25.71 6.65 10.24
CA SER A 333 -26.58 7.77 9.83
C SER A 333 -26.23 9.06 10.58
N SER A 334 -26.09 8.99 11.91
CA SER A 334 -25.77 10.15 12.75
C SER A 334 -24.40 10.74 12.43
N GLU A 335 -23.39 9.90 12.23
CA GLU A 335 -22.02 10.34 11.93
C GLU A 335 -21.90 10.91 10.52
N ILE A 336 -22.68 10.41 9.56
CA ILE A 336 -22.79 11.03 8.23
C ILE A 336 -23.38 12.44 8.35
N ASP A 337 -24.48 12.61 9.07
CA ASP A 337 -25.11 13.93 9.26
C ASP A 337 -24.16 14.91 9.97
N TYR A 338 -23.43 14.42 10.97
CA TYR A 338 -22.40 15.21 11.65
C TYR A 338 -21.35 15.72 10.65
N LEU A 339 -20.78 14.84 9.82
CA LEU A 339 -19.68 15.20 8.90
C LEU A 339 -20.14 16.04 7.70
N ILE A 340 -21.37 15.85 7.22
CA ILE A 340 -21.95 16.73 6.18
C ILE A 340 -22.05 18.17 6.71
N ASN A 341 -22.45 18.33 7.97
CA ASN A 341 -22.62 19.64 8.60
C ASN A 341 -21.30 20.22 9.16
N ASN A 342 -20.30 19.38 9.44
CA ASN A 342 -19.01 19.77 10.00
C ASN A 342 -17.89 19.34 9.05
N LYS A 343 -17.74 20.08 7.95
CA LYS A 343 -16.67 19.85 6.96
C LYS A 343 -15.29 20.00 7.60
N ILE A 344 -14.30 19.35 6.99
CA ILE A 344 -12.91 19.43 7.44
C ILE A 344 -12.44 20.88 7.43
N ASN A 345 -11.97 21.35 8.59
CA ASN A 345 -11.20 22.58 8.66
C ASN A 345 -9.75 22.29 8.27
N ILE A 346 -9.39 22.55 7.01
CA ILE A 346 -8.04 22.31 6.49
C ILE A 346 -6.95 23.16 7.17
N GLU A 347 -7.32 24.28 7.78
CA GLU A 347 -6.38 25.13 8.53
C GLU A 347 -6.18 24.66 9.98
N SER A 348 -6.96 23.66 10.42
CA SER A 348 -6.83 23.14 11.78
C SER A 348 -5.51 22.41 11.98
N ARG A 349 -4.94 22.55 13.18
CA ARG A 349 -3.73 21.81 13.57
C ARG A 349 -3.92 20.29 13.47
N GLU A 350 -5.09 19.79 13.86
CA GLU A 350 -5.43 18.36 13.77
C GLU A 350 -5.34 17.84 12.33
N TYR A 351 -5.85 18.59 11.36
CA TYR A 351 -5.74 18.24 9.94
C TYR A 351 -4.29 18.31 9.45
N GLN A 352 -3.59 19.41 9.72
CA GLN A 352 -2.20 19.61 9.28
C GLN A 352 -1.26 18.53 9.85
N ASP A 353 -1.41 18.19 11.13
CA ASP A 353 -0.66 17.11 11.78
C ASP A 353 -1.01 15.76 11.13
N PHE A 354 -2.28 15.49 10.85
CA PHE A 354 -2.69 14.25 10.16
C PHE A 354 -2.06 14.15 8.76
N ILE A 355 -2.14 15.20 7.94
CA ILE A 355 -1.56 15.22 6.59
C ILE A 355 -0.06 15.00 6.66
N LYS A 356 0.64 15.73 7.53
CA LYS A 356 2.10 15.57 7.70
C LYS A 356 2.46 14.13 8.06
N LEU A 357 1.91 13.60 9.16
CA LEU A 357 2.25 12.28 9.70
C LEU A 357 1.82 11.12 8.78
N ASN A 358 0.78 11.33 7.96
CA ASN A 358 0.29 10.33 7.01
C ASN A 358 0.75 10.56 5.57
N SER A 359 1.69 11.46 5.32
CA SER A 359 2.26 11.63 3.99
C SER A 359 3.27 10.52 3.65
N TRP A 360 3.37 10.18 2.37
CA TRP A 360 4.49 9.35 1.89
C TRP A 360 5.84 10.04 2.09
N SER A 361 5.87 11.36 1.91
CA SER A 361 7.04 12.22 2.10
C SER A 361 7.62 12.10 3.52
N TYR A 362 6.78 12.19 4.56
CA TYR A 362 7.21 12.00 5.95
C TYR A 362 7.68 10.56 6.22
N LYS A 363 7.02 9.55 5.65
CA LYS A 363 7.46 8.15 5.80
C LYS A 363 8.79 7.88 5.12
N ALA A 364 9.06 8.52 3.98
CA ALA A 364 10.34 8.46 3.32
C ALA A 364 11.44 9.06 4.21
N GLU A 365 11.18 10.19 4.85
CA GLU A 365 12.11 10.80 5.82
C GLU A 365 12.38 9.86 7.00
N GLU A 366 11.33 9.28 7.61
CA GLU A 366 11.49 8.30 8.70
C GLU A 366 12.35 7.10 8.29
N ILE A 367 12.22 6.62 7.05
CA ILE A 367 13.04 5.52 6.52
C ILE A 367 14.48 5.99 6.27
N LEU A 368 14.66 7.14 5.63
CA LEU A 368 15.96 7.68 5.26
C LEU A 368 16.80 8.09 6.47
N ASN A 369 16.17 8.54 7.56
CA ASN A 369 16.85 8.86 8.82
C ASN A 369 17.57 7.64 9.42
N GLU A 370 17.11 6.43 9.10
CA GLU A 370 17.72 5.18 9.55
C GLU A 370 18.68 4.57 8.52
N PHE A 371 18.66 5.06 7.28
CA PHE A 371 19.58 4.61 6.23
C PHE A 371 20.98 5.11 6.53
N LYS A 372 21.90 4.19 6.81
CA LYS A 372 23.28 4.55 7.19
C LYS A 372 24.12 4.99 6.01
#